data_AF-X1A338-F1
#
_entry.id   AF-X1A338-F1
#
_cell.length_a   1.000
_cell.length_b   1.000
_cell.length_c   1.000
_cell.angle_alpha   90.00
_cell.angle_beta   90.00
_cell.angle_gamma   90.00
#
_symmetry.space_group_name_H-M   'P 1'
#
loop_
_entity.id
_entity.type
_entity.pdbx_description
1 polymer ?
#
loop_
_entity_poly.entity_id
_entity_poly.type
_entity_poly.pdbx_seq_one_letter_code
_entity_poly.pdbx_strand_id
1 'polypeptide(L)'
;LIKLEEFLQGEGENLDSISEGKMMQYTEILASRENEEEILNLLRAIISYANYAKKYDYIIEVIDIVEGYNAMDNLHTRIAEHFDEEIRDEIFKDLTIPVLGEHPDVKPDFTKKIMKRMEEIIGV
;
A
#
# COMPACT_ATOMS: atom_id res chain seq x y z
N LEU A 1 -7.67 6.82 -14.20
CA LEU A 1 -8.72 5.96 -14.81
C LEU A 1 -8.33 5.48 -16.20
N ILE A 2 -7.97 6.36 -17.16
CA ILE A 2 -7.57 5.94 -18.53
C ILE A 2 -6.50 4.85 -18.52
N LYS A 3 -5.38 5.04 -17.81
CA LYS A 3 -4.32 4.02 -17.72
C LYS A 3 -4.79 2.69 -17.08
N LEU A 4 -5.72 2.75 -16.12
CA LEU A 4 -6.33 1.54 -15.53
C LEU A 4 -7.23 0.85 -16.56
N GLU A 5 -8.01 1.61 -17.31
CA GLU A 5 -8.87 1.07 -18.37
C GLU A 5 -8.05 0.42 -19.49
N GLU A 6 -6.92 1.01 -19.89
CA GLU A 6 -5.96 0.41 -20.83
C GLU A 6 -5.39 -0.90 -20.30
N PHE A 7 -5.02 -0.95 -19.01
CA PHE A 7 -4.59 -2.19 -18.36
C PHE A 7 -5.68 -3.26 -18.39
N LEU A 8 -6.91 -2.92 -18.00
CA LEU A 8 -8.05 -3.84 -18.00
C LEU A 8 -8.39 -4.34 -19.41
N GLN A 9 -8.36 -3.47 -20.41
CA GLN A 9 -8.58 -3.86 -21.81
C GLN A 9 -7.54 -4.88 -22.29
N GLY A 10 -6.28 -4.73 -21.86
CA GLY A 10 -5.22 -5.72 -22.12
C GLY A 10 -5.53 -7.10 -21.52
N GLU A 11 -6.30 -7.15 -20.45
CA GLU A 11 -6.75 -8.36 -19.74
C GLU A 11 -8.13 -8.85 -20.22
N GLY A 12 -8.76 -8.16 -21.19
CA GLY A 12 -10.11 -8.48 -21.66
C GLY A 12 -11.24 -8.01 -20.73
N GLU A 13 -10.94 -7.12 -19.79
CA GLU A 13 -11.85 -6.53 -18.81
C GLU A 13 -12.14 -5.05 -19.11
N ASN A 14 -13.05 -4.45 -18.34
CA ASN A 14 -13.35 -3.02 -18.41
C ASN A 14 -13.80 -2.49 -17.04
N LEU A 15 -13.96 -1.17 -16.94
CA LEU A 15 -14.32 -0.51 -15.68
C LEU A 15 -15.69 -0.95 -15.13
N ASP A 16 -16.64 -1.40 -15.96
CA ASP A 16 -17.97 -1.79 -15.50
C ASP A 16 -17.99 -3.18 -14.84
N SER A 17 -16.96 -3.99 -15.03
CA SER A 17 -16.85 -5.33 -14.45
C SER A 17 -15.38 -5.71 -14.23
N ILE A 18 -14.78 -5.16 -13.19
CA ILE A 18 -13.41 -5.45 -12.77
C ILE A 18 -13.43 -6.69 -11.88
N SER A 19 -12.62 -7.69 -12.20
CA SER A 19 -12.44 -8.88 -11.38
C SER A 19 -11.74 -8.53 -10.07
N GLU A 20 -12.09 -9.25 -9.01
CA GLU A 20 -11.48 -9.09 -7.68
C GLU A 20 -9.94 -9.15 -7.76
N GLY A 21 -9.28 -8.18 -7.11
CA GLY A 21 -7.83 -8.11 -7.03
C GLY A 21 -7.13 -7.49 -8.25
N LYS A 22 -7.85 -7.17 -9.33
CA LYS A 22 -7.26 -6.49 -10.49
C LYS A 22 -6.85 -5.06 -10.16
N MET A 23 -7.55 -4.37 -9.25
CA MET A 23 -7.11 -3.05 -8.81
C MET A 23 -5.82 -3.16 -8.00
N MET A 24 -5.74 -4.15 -7.11
CA MET A 24 -4.54 -4.45 -6.33
C MET A 24 -3.34 -4.75 -7.24
N GLN A 25 -3.50 -5.62 -8.24
CA GLN A 25 -2.45 -5.93 -9.22
C GLN A 25 -1.97 -4.67 -9.94
N TYR A 26 -2.90 -3.81 -10.35
CA TYR A 26 -2.53 -2.59 -11.03
C TYR A 26 -1.83 -1.59 -10.10
N THR A 27 -2.25 -1.45 -8.85
CA THR A 27 -1.56 -0.60 -7.88
C THR A 27 -0.17 -1.11 -7.54
N GLU A 28 0.07 -2.43 -7.54
CA GLU A 28 1.40 -3.00 -7.35
C GLU A 28 2.35 -2.64 -8.50
N ILE A 29 1.85 -2.67 -9.74
CA ILE A 29 2.60 -2.20 -10.91
C ILE A 29 2.97 -0.73 -10.75
N LEU A 30 2.04 0.11 -10.27
CA LEU A 30 2.30 1.53 -10.06
C LEU A 30 3.28 1.76 -8.91
N ALA A 31 3.18 1.03 -7.80
CA ALA A 31 4.10 1.12 -6.67
C ALA A 31 5.56 0.90 -7.09
N SER A 32 5.79 0.05 -8.09
CA SER A 32 7.13 -0.23 -8.62
C SER A 32 7.67 0.82 -9.62
N ARG A 33 6.85 1.78 -10.09
CA ARG A 33 7.19 2.65 -11.24
C ARG A 33 6.89 4.13 -11.05
N GLU A 34 5.89 4.44 -10.25
CA GLU A 34 5.33 5.76 -10.07
C GLU A 34 5.47 6.20 -8.60
N ASN A 35 5.19 7.47 -8.32
CA ASN A 35 5.19 7.98 -6.95
C ASN A 35 3.84 7.74 -6.24
N GLU A 36 3.83 7.93 -4.93
CA GLU A 36 2.62 7.81 -4.08
C GLU A 36 1.45 8.68 -4.57
N GLU A 37 1.72 9.88 -5.06
CA GLU A 37 0.68 10.83 -5.50
C GLU A 37 -0.10 10.29 -6.70
N GLU A 38 0.56 9.66 -7.67
CA GLU A 38 -0.08 9.03 -8.81
C GLU A 38 -1.01 7.89 -8.39
N ILE A 39 -0.60 7.09 -7.39
CA ILE A 39 -1.40 5.99 -6.85
C ILE A 39 -2.62 6.56 -6.11
N LEU A 40 -2.44 7.57 -5.25
CA LEU A 40 -3.54 8.25 -4.57
C LEU A 40 -4.53 8.89 -5.55
N ASN A 41 -4.04 9.50 -6.62
CA ASN A 41 -4.87 10.08 -7.66
C ASN A 41 -5.70 9.02 -8.38
N LEU A 42 -5.13 7.85 -8.67
CA LEU A 42 -5.87 6.71 -9.19
C LEU A 42 -6.97 6.27 -8.22
N LEU A 43 -6.64 6.03 -6.95
CA LEU A 43 -7.58 5.51 -5.94
C LEU A 43 -8.74 6.49 -5.71
N ARG A 44 -8.48 7.80 -5.66
CA ARG A 44 -9.51 8.85 -5.62
C ARG A 44 -10.41 8.84 -6.86
N ALA A 45 -9.83 8.63 -8.04
CA ALA A 45 -10.58 8.54 -9.27
C ALA A 45 -11.48 7.29 -9.30
N ILE A 46 -10.99 6.14 -8.81
CA ILE A 46 -11.78 4.92 -8.66
C ILE A 46 -12.95 5.16 -7.69
N ILE A 47 -12.72 5.73 -6.51
CA ILE A 47 -13.80 6.07 -5.56
C ILE A 47 -14.84 6.98 -6.21
N SER A 48 -14.40 8.00 -6.95
CA SER A 48 -15.29 8.95 -7.61
C SER A 48 -16.16 8.26 -8.67
N TYR A 49 -15.55 7.43 -9.52
CA TYR A 49 -16.26 6.63 -10.52
C TYR A 49 -17.21 5.61 -9.86
N ALA A 50 -16.73 4.88 -8.86
CA ALA A 50 -17.49 3.89 -8.11
C ALA A 50 -18.75 4.49 -7.47
N ASN A 51 -18.63 5.69 -6.87
CA ASN A 51 -19.76 6.40 -6.28
C ASN A 51 -20.77 6.88 -7.34
N TYR A 52 -20.30 7.31 -8.52
CA TYR A 52 -21.14 7.71 -9.64
C TYR A 52 -21.89 6.49 -10.24
N ALA A 53 -21.17 5.42 -10.55
CA ALA A 53 -21.67 4.19 -11.16
C ALA A 53 -22.34 3.22 -10.18
N LYS A 54 -22.35 3.54 -8.87
CA LYS A 54 -22.90 2.72 -7.79
C LYS A 54 -22.23 1.34 -7.64
N LYS A 55 -20.92 1.30 -7.88
CA LYS A 55 -20.03 0.14 -7.73
C LYS A 55 -19.35 0.14 -6.35
N TYR A 56 -20.11 -0.11 -5.29
CA TYR A 56 -19.61 0.02 -3.91
C TYR A 56 -18.56 -1.05 -3.54
N ASP A 57 -18.58 -2.20 -4.21
CA ASP A 57 -17.54 -3.23 -4.20
C ASP A 57 -16.15 -2.64 -4.52
N TYR A 58 -16.06 -1.73 -5.49
CA TYR A 58 -14.78 -1.11 -5.85
C TYR A 58 -14.25 -0.18 -4.75
N ILE A 59 -15.15 0.42 -3.97
CA ILE A 59 -14.75 1.25 -2.82
C ILE A 59 -14.15 0.37 -1.73
N ILE A 60 -14.67 -0.84 -1.54
CA ILE A 60 -14.12 -1.81 -0.57
C ILE A 60 -12.69 -2.18 -0.98
N GLU A 61 -12.47 -2.56 -2.25
CA GLU A 61 -11.12 -2.91 -2.74
C GLU A 61 -10.14 -1.73 -2.62
N VAL A 62 -10.58 -0.50 -2.87
CA VAL A 62 -9.75 0.69 -2.63
C VAL A 62 -9.43 0.88 -1.14
N ILE A 63 -10.39 0.66 -0.24
CA ILE A 63 -10.14 0.74 1.19
C ILE A 63 -9.09 -0.29 1.61
N ASP A 64 -9.18 -1.52 1.11
CA ASP A 64 -8.22 -2.59 1.41
C ASP A 64 -6.79 -2.23 0.96
N ILE A 65 -6.65 -1.50 -0.17
CA ILE A 65 -5.35 -1.01 -0.66
C ILE A 65 -4.78 0.09 0.26
N VAL A 66 -5.63 1.04 0.70
CA VAL A 66 -5.21 2.20 1.50
C VAL A 66 -5.05 1.84 2.97
N GLU A 67 -5.72 0.80 3.45
CA GLU A 67 -5.76 0.46 4.86
C GLU A 67 -4.34 0.22 5.40
N GLY A 68 -4.04 0.89 6.51
CA GLY A 68 -2.74 0.81 7.15
C GLY A 68 -1.58 1.29 6.29
N TYR A 69 -1.82 2.12 5.25
CA TYR A 69 -0.76 2.66 4.41
C TYR A 69 0.34 3.35 5.24
N ASN A 70 -0.03 4.35 6.05
CA ASN A 70 0.93 5.10 6.87
C ASN A 70 1.38 4.34 8.14
N ALA A 71 1.02 3.06 8.31
CA ALA A 71 1.29 2.35 9.55
C ALA A 71 2.80 2.17 9.79
N MET A 72 3.57 1.90 8.74
CA MET A 72 5.01 1.64 8.87
C MET A 72 5.81 2.93 9.04
N ASP A 73 5.44 4.03 8.38
CA ASP A 73 6.04 5.35 8.63
C ASP A 73 5.79 5.84 10.06
N ASN A 74 4.58 5.62 10.57
CA ASN A 74 4.24 5.91 11.95
C ASN A 74 5.07 5.06 12.92
N LEU A 75 5.28 3.77 12.62
CA LEU A 75 6.12 2.89 13.44
C LEU A 75 7.58 3.37 13.45
N HIS A 76 8.14 3.69 12.29
CA HIS A 76 9.48 4.25 12.13
C HIS A 76 9.65 5.53 12.98
N THR A 77 8.69 6.45 12.89
CA THR A 77 8.70 7.70 13.66
C THR A 77 8.64 7.45 15.16
N ARG A 78 7.70 6.59 15.61
CA ARG A 78 7.51 6.29 17.03
C ARG A 78 8.69 5.61 17.70
N ILE A 79 9.42 4.76 16.98
CA ILE A 79 10.62 4.11 17.54
C ILE A 79 11.70 5.15 17.83
N ALA A 80 11.91 6.12 16.93
CA ALA A 80 12.86 7.21 17.21
C ALA A 80 12.39 8.14 18.33
N GLU A 81 11.10 8.45 18.40
CA GLU A 81 10.56 9.29 19.48
C GLU A 81 10.70 8.63 20.86
N HIS A 82 10.58 7.29 20.92
CA HIS A 82 10.58 6.56 22.19
C HIS A 82 11.97 6.12 22.67
N PHE A 83 12.85 5.72 21.74
CA PHE A 83 14.18 5.21 22.05
C PHE A 83 15.24 6.23 21.64
N ASP A 84 15.52 6.34 20.35
CA ASP A 84 16.28 7.40 19.68
C ASP A 84 16.42 7.05 18.18
N GLU A 85 17.00 7.98 17.40
CA GLU A 85 17.22 7.80 15.98
C GLU A 85 18.22 6.68 15.64
N GLU A 86 19.24 6.46 16.47
CA GLU A 86 20.27 5.43 16.22
C GLU A 86 19.68 4.02 16.36
N ILE A 87 18.85 3.79 17.38
CA ILE A 87 18.13 2.54 17.60
C ILE A 87 17.16 2.26 16.46
N ARG A 88 16.39 3.27 16.05
CA ARG A 88 15.49 3.16 14.89
C ARG A 88 16.27 2.77 13.64
N ASP A 89 17.36 3.46 13.34
CA ASP A 89 18.12 3.23 12.12
C ASP A 89 18.73 1.82 12.09
N GLU A 90 19.19 1.29 13.23
CA GLU A 90 19.67 -0.09 13.32
C GLU A 90 18.52 -1.11 13.18
N ILE A 91 17.34 -0.85 13.75
CA ILE A 91 16.14 -1.69 13.56
C ILE A 91 15.73 -1.74 12.08
N PHE A 92 15.74 -0.61 11.37
CA PHE A 92 15.29 -0.50 9.97
C PHE A 92 16.39 -0.77 8.94
N LYS A 93 17.62 -1.03 9.38
CA LYS A 93 18.77 -1.26 8.51
C LYS A 93 18.53 -2.30 7.41
N ASP A 94 18.85 -1.93 6.18
CA ASP A 94 18.65 -2.76 4.98
C ASP A 94 17.18 -3.15 4.71
N LEU A 95 16.21 -2.44 5.31
CA LEU A 95 14.79 -2.58 5.05
C LEU A 95 14.26 -1.34 4.33
N THR A 96 13.39 -1.56 3.35
CA THR A 96 12.64 -0.50 2.67
C THR A 96 11.23 -0.50 3.23
N ILE A 97 10.76 0.67 3.68
CA ILE A 97 9.39 0.82 4.18
C ILE A 97 8.41 0.50 3.03
N PRO A 98 7.44 -0.41 3.22
CA PRO A 98 6.46 -0.73 2.20
C PRO A 98 5.68 0.50 1.77
N VAL A 99 5.54 0.70 0.45
CA VAL A 99 4.86 1.87 -0.11
C VAL A 99 3.38 1.60 -0.40
N LEU A 100 2.61 2.65 -0.68
CA LEU A 100 1.20 2.53 -1.05
C LEU A 100 1.06 1.68 -2.33
N GLY A 101 0.11 0.75 -2.32
CA GLY A 101 -0.18 -0.08 -3.49
C GLY A 101 0.65 -1.35 -3.60
N GLU A 102 1.63 -1.58 -2.71
CA GLU A 102 2.30 -2.89 -2.64
C GLU A 102 1.35 -4.00 -2.15
N HIS A 103 1.67 -5.23 -2.55
CA HIS A 103 0.88 -6.41 -2.20
C HIS A 103 0.67 -6.53 -0.68
N PRO A 104 -0.54 -6.91 -0.21
CA PRO A 104 -0.89 -6.90 1.22
C PRO A 104 0.03 -7.78 2.08
N ASP A 105 0.58 -8.86 1.54
CA ASP A 105 1.52 -9.75 2.26
C ASP A 105 2.87 -9.11 2.60
N VAL A 106 3.25 -8.01 1.95
CA VAL A 106 4.52 -7.31 2.22
C VAL A 106 4.52 -6.71 3.64
N LYS A 107 3.38 -6.13 4.07
CA LYS A 107 3.28 -5.45 5.37
C LYS A 107 3.43 -6.41 6.57
N PRO A 108 2.73 -7.57 6.63
CA PRO A 108 2.95 -8.54 7.70
C PRO A 108 4.39 -9.03 7.80
N ASP A 109 5.04 -9.32 6.68
CA ASP A 109 6.40 -9.84 6.69
C ASP A 109 7.43 -8.78 7.06
N PHE A 110 7.23 -7.54 6.62
CA PHE A 110 8.00 -6.39 7.10
C PHE A 110 7.83 -6.21 8.61
N THR A 111 6.58 -6.20 9.10
CA THR A 111 6.26 -6.02 10.52
C THR A 111 6.93 -7.08 11.39
N LYS A 112 6.88 -8.36 10.99
CA LYS A 112 7.57 -9.46 11.71
C LYS A 112 9.07 -9.22 11.84
N LYS A 113 9.72 -8.71 10.79
CA LYS A 113 11.16 -8.40 10.81
C LYS A 113 11.47 -7.27 11.78
N ILE A 114 10.66 -6.20 11.76
CA ILE A 114 10.81 -5.07 12.69
C ILE A 114 10.63 -5.53 14.13
N MET A 115 9.55 -6.26 14.43
CA MET A 115 9.29 -6.77 15.78
C MET A 115 10.46 -7.62 16.28
N LYS A 116 10.93 -8.57 15.49
CA LYS A 116 12.08 -9.41 15.86
C LYS A 116 13.33 -8.58 16.18
N ARG A 117 13.64 -7.55 15.38
CA ARG A 117 14.80 -6.68 15.64
C ARG A 117 14.62 -5.80 16.86
N MET A 118 13.40 -5.35 17.13
CA MET A 118 13.07 -4.66 18.38
C MET A 118 13.35 -5.59 19.58
N GLU A 119 12.88 -6.83 19.56
CA GLU A 119 13.16 -7.81 20.62
C GLU A 119 14.68 -8.01 20.81
N GLU A 120 15.44 -8.11 19.73
CA GLU A 120 16.90 -8.34 19.77
C GLU A 120 17.73 -7.14 20.26
N ILE A 121 17.33 -5.90 19.91
CA ILE A 121 18.13 -4.69 20.16
C ILE A 121 17.76 -4.03 21.49
N ILE A 122 16.46 -3.90 21.77
CA ILE A 122 15.94 -3.17 22.94
C ILE A 122 15.24 -4.06 23.97
N GLY A 123 15.09 -5.37 23.69
CA GLY A 123 14.60 -6.34 24.66
C GLY A 123 13.10 -6.27 24.96
N VAL A 124 12.30 -5.78 24.00
CA VAL A 124 10.82 -5.85 24.07
C VAL A 124 10.31 -7.24 23.74
#